data_AF-A0A6V6ZKL1-F1
#
_entry.id   AF-A0A6V6ZKL1-F1
#
_cell.length_a   1.000
_cell.length_b   1.000
_cell.length_c   1.000
_cell.angle_alpha   90.00
_cell.angle_beta   90.00
_cell.angle_gamma   90.00
#
_symmetry.space_group_name_H-M   'P 1'
#
loop_
_entity.id
_entity.type
_entity.pdbx_description
1 polymer ?
#
loop_
_entity_poly.entity_id
_entity_poly.type
_entity_poly.pdbx_seq_one_letter_code
_entity_poly.pdbx_strand_id
1 'polypeptide(L)' 'MKFDELLETLGAPTKSGENWAVYRGDCVELLAQMPAASIPLTVTSPPTTSGNRMKKYAM' A
#
# COMPACT_ATOMS: atom_id res chain seq x y z
N MET A 1 -7.28 -4.39 -14.47
CA MET A 1 -6.41 -5.41 -13.86
C MET A 1 -7.27 -6.26 -12.95
N LYS A 2 -7.09 -7.58 -12.98
CA LYS A 2 -7.77 -8.49 -12.05
C LYS A 2 -7.00 -8.55 -10.72
N PHE A 3 -7.67 -8.99 -9.65
CA PHE A 3 -7.05 -9.11 -8.34
C PHE A 3 -5.81 -10.02 -8.35
N ASP A 4 -5.89 -11.17 -9.02
CA ASP A 4 -4.77 -12.12 -9.08
C ASP A 4 -3.52 -11.55 -9.77
N GLU A 5 -3.70 -10.79 -10.86
CA GLU A 5 -2.61 -10.10 -11.57
C GLU A 5 -1.90 -9.08 -10.65
N LEU A 6 -2.67 -8.44 -9.77
CA LEU A 6 -2.14 -7.50 -8.78
C LEU A 6 -1.27 -8.21 -7.73
N LEU A 7 -1.72 -9.39 -7.28
CA LEU A 7 -0.98 -10.19 -6.30
C LEU A 7 0.35 -10.69 -6.87
N GLU A 8 0.38 -11.10 -8.13
CA GLU A 8 1.62 -11.50 -8.82
C GLU A 8 2.62 -10.34 -8.89
N THR A 9 2.14 -9.11 -9.09
CA THR A 9 2.99 -7.92 -9.17
C THR A 9 3.61 -7.56 -7.82
N LEU A 10 2.85 -7.71 -6.73
CA LEU A 10 3.28 -7.36 -5.38
C LEU A 10 4.03 -8.48 -4.65
N GLY A 11 4.11 -9.67 -5.27
CA GLY A 11 4.68 -10.85 -4.66
C GLY A 11 3.82 -11.47 -3.56
N ALA A 12 4.43 -12.35 -2.76
CA ALA A 12 3.72 -13.14 -1.75
C ALA A 12 3.20 -12.24 -0.61
N PRO A 13 1.87 -12.23 -0.33
CA PRO A 13 1.32 -11.47 0.78
C PRO A 13 1.69 -12.10 2.13
N THR A 14 1.69 -11.30 3.19
CA THR A 14 1.89 -11.79 4.56
C THR A 14 0.73 -12.66 5.02
N LYS A 15 -0.50 -12.31 4.59
CA LYS A 15 -1.72 -13.09 4.76
C LYS A 15 -2.67 -12.85 3.59
N SER A 16 -3.48 -13.84 3.24
CA SER A 16 -4.48 -13.73 2.17
C SER A 16 -5.73 -14.58 2.44
N GLY A 17 -6.78 -14.29 1.69
CA GLY A 17 -8.01 -15.07 1.59
C GLY A 17 -8.63 -14.90 0.20
N GLU A 18 -9.89 -15.29 0.03
CA GLU A 18 -10.55 -15.37 -1.28
C GLU A 18 -10.54 -14.06 -2.08
N ASN A 19 -10.71 -12.90 -1.41
CA ASN A 19 -10.77 -11.59 -2.08
C ASN A 19 -10.01 -10.50 -1.29
N TRP A 20 -8.97 -10.89 -0.56
CA TRP A 20 -8.15 -9.93 0.18
C TRP A 20 -6.73 -10.45 0.37
N ALA A 21 -5.79 -9.50 0.46
CA ALA A 21 -4.39 -9.76 0.76
C ALA A 21 -3.85 -8.65 1.66
N VAL A 22 -3.00 -9.02 2.61
CA VAL A 22 -2.32 -8.11 3.54
C VAL A 22 -0.83 -8.18 3.29
N TYR A 23 -0.26 -7.03 2.99
CA TYR A 23 1.16 -6.84 2.79
C TYR A 23 1.76 -6.07 3.96
N ARG A 24 2.99 -6.43 4.35
CA ARG A 24 3.78 -5.72 5.36
C ARG A 24 5.00 -5.11 4.69
N GLY A 25 5.10 -3.79 4.69
CA GLY A 25 6.21 -3.05 4.11
C GLY A 25 5.96 -1.55 4.10
N ASP A 26 6.87 -0.80 3.46
CA ASP A 26 6.63 0.61 3.13
C ASP A 26 5.56 0.70 2.04
N CYS A 27 4.47 1.42 2.31
CA CYS A 27 3.38 1.54 1.36
C CYS A 27 3.80 2.30 0.10
N VAL A 28 4.78 3.21 0.16
CA VAL A 28 5.28 3.95 -1.00
C VAL A 28 5.97 2.99 -1.98
N GLU A 29 6.84 2.10 -1.49
CA GLU A 29 7.54 1.12 -2.32
C GLU A 29 6.60 0.07 -2.90
N LEU A 30 5.61 -0.38 -2.12
CA LEU A 30 4.61 -1.35 -2.57
C LEU A 30 3.69 -0.75 -3.63
N LEU A 31 3.16 0.46 -3.38
CA LEU A 31 2.28 1.14 -4.33
C LEU A 31 3.02 1.51 -5.63
N ALA A 32 4.33 1.78 -5.58
CA ALA A 32 5.14 2.08 -6.77
C ALA A 32 5.27 0.89 -7.74
N GLN A 33 5.10 -0.34 -7.26
CA GLN A 33 5.12 -1.55 -8.10
C GLN A 33 3.78 -1.76 -8.82
N MET A 34 2.69 -1.15 -8.35
CA MET A 34 1.36 -1.36 -8.90
C MET A 34 1.18 -0.57 -10.19
N PRO A 35 0.54 -1.15 -11.23
CA PRO A 35 0.23 -0.41 -12.44
C PRO A 35 -0.67 0.79 -12.15
N ALA A 36 -0.48 1.87 -12.92
CA ALA A 36 -1.35 3.04 -12.84
C ALA A 36 -2.82 2.68 -13.04
N ALA A 37 -3.72 3.34 -12.31
CA ALA A 37 -5.17 3.13 -12.37
C ALA A 37 -5.64 1.68 -12.10
N SER A 38 -4.84 0.87 -11.40
CA SER A 38 -5.21 -0.50 -10.99
C SER A 38 -6.15 -0.56 -9.78
N ILE A 39 -6.21 0.50 -8.97
CA ILE A 39 -7.03 0.59 -7.76
C ILE A 39 -8.20 1.56 -8.01
N PRO A 40 -9.46 1.08 -8.04
CA PRO A 40 -10.61 1.94 -8.28
C PRO A 40 -11.02 2.77 -7.06
N LEU A 41 -10.66 2.34 -5.84
CA LEU A 41 -10.97 3.03 -4.59
C LEU A 41 -9.85 2.81 -3.57
N THR A 42 -9.40 3.91 -2.96
CA THR A 42 -8.44 3.89 -1.86
C THR A 42 -9.10 4.45 -0.60
N VAL A 43 -9.07 3.68 0.48
CA VAL A 43 -9.47 4.13 1.82
C VAL A 43 -8.22 4.15 2.68
N THR A 44 -7.92 5.29 3.29
CA THR A 44 -6.75 5.45 4.16
C THR A 44 -7.04 6.44 5.27
N SER A 45 -6.40 6.24 6.40
CA SER A 45 -6.31 7.20 7.51
C SER A 45 -4.82 7.38 7.84
N PRO A 46 -4.08 8.17 7.03
CA PRO A 46 -2.65 8.35 7.24
C PRO A 46 -2.39 8.80 8.68
N PRO A 47 -1.30 8.33 9.31
CA PRO A 47 -1.00 8.71 10.68
C PRO A 47 -0.86 10.23 10.79
N THR A 48 -1.72 10.87 11.58
CA THR A 48 -1.64 12.31 11.81
C THR A 48 -0.46 12.61 12.74
N THR A 49 0.30 13.64 12.41
CA THR A 49 1.45 14.07 13.20
C THR A 49 1.02 15.00 14.33
N SER A 50 0.32 14.48 15.33
CA SER A 50 0.09 15.20 16.58
C SER A 50 1.34 15.09 17.48
N GLY A 51 2.18 16.13 17.49
CA GLY A 51 3.36 16.24 18.36
C GLY A 51 4.71 16.03 17.65
N ASN A 52 5.47 17.12 17.48
CA ASN A 52 6.92 17.22 17.23
C ASN A 52 7.59 16.53 16.03
N ARG A 53 6.90 15.74 15.18
CA ARG A 53 7.55 15.01 14.07
C ARG A 53 7.61 15.72 12.71
N MET A 54 6.96 16.89 12.53
CA MET A 54 7.03 17.65 11.28
C MET A 54 8.46 18.09 10.89
N LYS A 55 9.39 18.20 11.86
CA LYS A 55 10.77 18.63 11.59
C LYS A 55 11.64 17.59 10.87
N LYS A 56 11.22 16.32 10.75
CA LYS A 56 12.09 15.25 10.21
C LYS A 56 11.97 15.03 8.70
N TYR A 57 10.90 15.52 8.06
CA TYR A 57 10.66 15.36 6.61
C TYR A 57 10.73 16.68 5.84
N ALA A 58 11.27 17.74 6.46
CA ALA A 58 11.43 19.07 5.88
C ALA A 58 12.91 19.39 5.55
N MET A 59 13.75 18.37 5.38
CA MET A 59 15.13 18.50 4.90
C MET A 59 15.25 17.92 3.50
#